data_AF-A0A933RCF6-F1
#
_entry.id   AF-A0A933RCF6-F1
#
_cell.length_a   1.000
_cell.length_b   1.000
_cell.length_c   1.000
_cell.angle_alpha   90.00
_cell.angle_beta   90.00
_cell.angle_gamma   90.00
#
_symmetry.space_group_name_H-M   'P 1'
#
loop_
_entity.id
_entity.type
_entity.pdbx_description
1 polymer ?
#
loop_
_entity_poly.entity_id
_entity_poly.type
_entity_poly.pdbx_seq_one_letter_code
_entity_poly.pdbx_strand_id
1 'polypeptide(L)'
;MGSIGSSITLAELETDPYPALARLRADEPVAHVPDLDMWLVTRWDDVVMVHERPDLFTSATEPSWLNSVLGTNMLGSDGAQHRRLKDGLQPTFAPTATGSWISGTLPSICDELIDAFDDGGVDLMTA
;
A
#
# COMPACT_ATOMS: atom_id res chain seq x y z
N MET A 1 26.95 11.16 -16.16
CA MET A 1 26.62 10.17 -15.13
C MET A 1 25.11 10.05 -15.10
N GLY A 2 24.56 8.83 -15.12
CA GLY A 2 23.11 8.63 -15.01
C GLY A 2 22.60 8.91 -13.60
N SER A 3 21.29 9.11 -13.45
CA SER A 3 20.65 9.23 -12.13
C SER A 3 20.68 7.92 -11.36
N ILE A 4 20.58 7.97 -10.04
CA ILE A 4 20.36 6.78 -9.19
C ILE A 4 19.07 6.09 -9.63
N GLY A 5 18.01 6.85 -9.93
CA GLY A 5 16.76 6.31 -10.46
C GLY A 5 16.93 5.47 -11.73
N SER A 6 17.80 5.88 -12.65
CA SER A 6 18.09 5.12 -13.88
C SER A 6 18.88 3.83 -13.66
N SER A 7 19.44 3.63 -12.47
CA SER A 7 20.18 2.42 -12.10
C SER A 7 19.35 1.38 -11.33
N ILE A 8 18.12 1.74 -10.92
CA ILE A 8 17.24 0.86 -10.14
C ILE A 8 16.41 0.00 -11.09
N THR A 9 16.32 -1.30 -10.78
CA THR A 9 15.53 -2.28 -11.52
C THR A 9 14.32 -2.76 -10.73
N LEU A 10 13.29 -3.28 -11.43
CA LEU A 10 12.14 -3.90 -10.78
C LEU A 10 12.55 -5.13 -9.95
N ALA A 11 13.47 -5.96 -10.47
CA ALA A 11 13.93 -7.16 -9.78
C ALA A 11 14.63 -6.87 -8.44
N GLU A 12 15.40 -5.79 -8.36
CA GLU A 12 15.99 -5.32 -7.10
C GLU A 12 14.91 -4.94 -6.09
N LEU A 13 13.87 -4.20 -6.52
CA LEU A 13 12.77 -3.77 -5.66
C LEU A 13 11.89 -4.94 -5.18
N GLU A 14 11.69 -5.97 -6.02
CA GLU A 14 10.97 -7.19 -5.65
C GLU A 14 11.74 -8.05 -4.65
N THR A 15 13.08 -8.07 -4.75
CA THR A 15 13.93 -8.88 -3.89
C THR A 15 14.15 -8.21 -2.53
N ASP A 16 14.62 -6.96 -2.55
CA ASP A 16 14.83 -6.14 -1.36
C ASP A 16 14.81 -4.65 -1.76
N PRO A 17 13.69 -3.93 -1.52
CA PRO A 17 13.58 -2.54 -1.92
C PRO A 17 14.41 -1.59 -1.03
N TYR A 18 14.79 -2.00 0.20
CA TYR A 18 15.31 -1.07 1.19
C TYR A 18 16.66 -0.45 0.81
N PRO A 19 17.65 -1.17 0.23
CA PRO A 19 18.90 -0.60 -0.22
C PRO A 19 18.72 0.46 -1.32
N ALA A 20 17.87 0.19 -2.32
CA ALA A 20 17.59 1.13 -3.41
C ALA A 20 16.88 2.39 -2.87
N LEU A 21 15.85 2.21 -2.04
CA LEU A 21 15.12 3.32 -1.43
C LEU A 21 16.00 4.15 -0.48
N ALA A 22 16.97 3.54 0.22
CA ALA A 22 17.91 4.26 1.08
C ALA A 22 18.84 5.17 0.27
N ARG A 23 19.37 4.69 -0.86
CA ARG A 23 20.19 5.49 -1.78
C ARG A 23 19.40 6.67 -2.36
N LEU A 24 18.18 6.43 -2.81
CA LEU A 24 17.28 7.50 -3.28
C LEU A 24 17.05 8.55 -2.19
N ARG A 25 16.67 8.15 -0.96
CA ARG A 25 16.42 9.09 0.14
C ARG A 25 17.61 10.02 0.44
N ALA A 26 18.82 9.48 0.40
CA ALA A 26 20.04 10.21 0.71
C ALA A 26 20.37 11.24 -0.37
N ASP A 27 20.43 10.80 -1.62
CA ASP A 27 21.13 11.54 -2.68
C ASP A 27 20.20 12.00 -3.82
N GLU A 28 19.06 11.33 -4.05
CA GLU A 28 18.11 11.64 -5.14
C GLU A 28 16.68 11.29 -4.72
N PRO A 29 16.06 12.08 -3.82
CA PRO A 29 14.84 11.68 -3.10
C PRO A 29 13.58 11.65 -3.97
N VAL A 30 13.63 12.32 -5.12
CA VAL A 30 12.62 12.29 -6.18
C VAL A 30 13.34 11.90 -7.47
N ALA A 31 13.10 10.69 -7.95
CA ALA A 31 13.80 10.15 -9.11
C ALA A 31 12.84 9.40 -10.03
N HIS A 32 13.02 9.58 -11.34
CA HIS A 32 12.36 8.74 -12.33
C HIS A 32 13.06 7.39 -12.42
N VAL A 33 12.31 6.30 -12.30
CA VAL A 33 12.78 4.91 -12.43
C VAL A 33 12.22 4.34 -13.73
N PRO A 34 13.01 4.26 -14.82
CA PRO A 34 12.53 3.83 -16.13
C PRO A 34 11.93 2.42 -16.16
N ASP A 35 12.48 1.50 -15.36
CA ASP A 35 12.01 0.11 -15.28
C ASP A 35 10.57 -0.02 -14.73
N LEU A 36 10.12 1.01 -14.00
CA LEU A 36 8.76 1.14 -13.49
C LEU A 36 7.90 2.12 -14.30
N ASP A 37 8.53 2.94 -15.15
CA ASP A 37 7.92 4.14 -15.76
C ASP A 37 7.23 5.05 -14.71
N MET A 38 7.87 5.23 -13.56
CA MET A 38 7.32 5.98 -12.43
C MET A 38 8.34 6.92 -11.78
N TRP A 39 7.83 8.01 -11.21
CA TRP A 39 8.57 8.86 -10.28
C TRP A 39 8.44 8.30 -8.87
N LEU A 40 9.56 7.95 -8.24
CA LEU A 40 9.59 7.56 -6.83
C LEU A 40 9.89 8.77 -5.96
N VAL A 41 9.03 8.98 -4.96
CA VAL A 41 9.21 9.97 -3.89
C VAL A 41 9.52 9.20 -2.62
N THR A 42 10.68 9.44 -2.00
CA THR A 42 11.22 8.50 -1.00
C THR A 42 11.44 9.10 0.39
N ARG A 43 11.51 10.42 0.53
CA ARG A 43 11.58 11.07 1.85
C ARG A 43 10.19 11.15 2.46
N TRP A 44 10.13 10.92 3.77
CA TRP A 44 8.87 10.92 4.52
C TRP A 44 8.06 12.21 4.32
N ASP A 45 8.70 13.37 4.51
CA ASP A 45 8.03 14.67 4.40
C ASP A 45 7.47 14.92 2.99
N ASP A 46 8.20 14.49 1.95
CA ASP A 46 7.76 14.61 0.56
C ASP A 46 6.57 13.67 0.26
N VAL A 47 6.59 12.44 0.79
CA VAL A 47 5.48 11.48 0.66
C VAL A 47 4.23 11.99 1.37
N VAL A 48 4.36 12.54 2.58
CA VAL A 48 3.24 13.15 3.32
C VAL A 48 2.69 14.34 2.55
N MET A 49 3.55 15.21 2.03
CA MET A 49 3.12 16.36 1.22
C MET A 49 2.34 15.92 -0.02
N VAL A 50 2.81 14.90 -0.74
CA VAL A 50 2.10 14.34 -1.90
C VAL A 50 0.73 13.78 -1.48
N HIS A 51 0.70 13.01 -0.39
CA HIS A 51 -0.52 12.38 0.13
C HIS A 51 -1.58 13.42 0.57
N GLU A 52 -1.16 14.51 1.19
CA GLU A 52 -2.06 15.55 1.72
C GLU A 52 -2.55 16.54 0.66
N ARG A 53 -2.05 16.45 -0.58
CA ARG A 53 -2.34 17.38 -1.67
C ARG A 53 -3.07 16.71 -2.84
N PRO A 54 -4.30 16.20 -2.64
CA PRO A 54 -5.10 15.60 -3.73
C PRO A 54 -5.51 16.62 -4.80
N ASP A 55 -5.37 17.91 -4.54
CA ASP A 55 -5.52 18.98 -5.53
C ASP A 55 -4.34 19.06 -6.53
N LEU A 56 -3.18 18.53 -6.15
CA LEU A 56 -1.98 18.43 -7.01
C LEU A 56 -1.71 17.01 -7.50
N PHE A 57 -1.98 16.02 -6.65
CA PHE A 57 -1.67 14.61 -6.89
C PHE A 57 -2.96 13.79 -6.78
N THR A 58 -3.59 13.54 -7.92
CA THR A 58 -4.81 12.72 -7.97
C THR A 58 -4.51 11.27 -7.60
N SER A 59 -5.47 10.61 -6.96
CA SER A 59 -5.43 9.17 -6.72
C SER A 59 -5.75 8.36 -7.98
N ALA A 60 -6.30 9.02 -9.02
CA ALA A 60 -6.62 8.39 -10.29
C ALA A 60 -5.35 8.11 -11.10
N THR A 61 -5.30 6.92 -11.70
CA THR A 61 -4.24 6.51 -12.64
C THR A 61 -4.83 6.31 -14.02
N GLU A 62 -4.11 6.67 -15.08
CA GLU A 62 -4.54 6.46 -16.46
C GLU A 62 -3.38 5.89 -17.28
N PRO A 63 -3.50 4.68 -17.86
CA PRO A 63 -4.63 3.75 -17.71
C PRO A 63 -4.71 3.12 -16.31
N SER A 64 -5.92 2.97 -15.78
CA SER A 64 -6.13 2.28 -14.50
C SER A 64 -6.43 0.79 -14.71
N TRP A 65 -5.42 -0.04 -14.49
CA TRP A 65 -5.62 -1.50 -14.40
C TRP A 65 -6.62 -1.88 -13.31
N LEU A 66 -6.59 -1.18 -12.18
CA LEU A 66 -7.54 -1.40 -11.08
C LEU A 66 -8.99 -1.19 -11.53
N ASN A 67 -9.29 -0.09 -12.23
CA ASN A 67 -10.64 0.18 -12.72
C ASN A 67 -11.04 -0.78 -13.85
N SER A 68 -10.09 -1.32 -14.63
CA SER A 68 -10.40 -2.31 -15.65
C SER A 68 -10.97 -3.62 -15.09
N VAL A 69 -10.57 -3.97 -13.86
CA VAL A 69 -10.99 -5.20 -13.18
C VAL A 69 -12.15 -4.96 -12.20
N LEU A 70 -12.05 -3.90 -11.39
CA LEU A 70 -12.99 -3.64 -10.28
C LEU A 70 -14.04 -2.58 -10.61
N GLY A 71 -13.93 -1.91 -11.76
CA GLY A 71 -14.68 -0.69 -12.05
C GLY A 71 -14.25 0.48 -11.16
N THR A 72 -15.01 1.58 -11.25
CA THR A 72 -14.77 2.77 -10.41
C THR A 72 -14.96 2.43 -8.94
N ASN A 73 -13.89 2.62 -8.17
CA ASN A 73 -13.82 2.26 -6.75
C ASN A 73 -13.30 3.44 -5.91
N MET A 74 -13.28 3.25 -4.59
CA MET A 74 -12.86 4.28 -3.64
C MET A 74 -11.38 4.64 -3.75
N LEU A 75 -10.49 3.68 -4.05
CA LEU A 75 -9.04 3.88 -4.02
C LEU A 75 -8.54 4.82 -5.12
N GLY A 76 -9.15 4.76 -6.32
CA GLY A 76 -8.80 5.63 -7.45
C GLY A 76 -9.71 6.86 -7.61
N SER A 77 -10.51 7.20 -6.59
CA SER A 77 -11.43 8.34 -6.63
C SER A 77 -10.93 9.48 -5.74
N ASP A 78 -11.23 10.72 -6.12
CA ASP A 78 -10.96 11.92 -5.33
C ASP A 78 -12.24 12.70 -4.97
N GLY A 79 -12.10 13.69 -4.08
CA GLY A 79 -13.11 14.70 -3.80
C GLY A 79 -14.48 14.14 -3.38
N ALA A 80 -15.55 14.62 -4.03
CA ALA A 80 -16.93 14.26 -3.68
C ALA A 80 -17.24 12.79 -3.95
N GLN A 81 -16.67 12.21 -5.01
CA GLN A 81 -16.88 10.79 -5.34
C GLN A 81 -16.21 9.89 -4.29
N HIS A 82 -14.97 10.19 -3.92
CA HIS A 82 -14.28 9.48 -2.84
C HIS A 82 -15.09 9.51 -1.54
N ARG A 83 -15.55 10.71 -1.15
CA ARG A 83 -16.36 10.89 0.07
C ARG A 83 -17.64 10.06 0.02
N ARG A 84 -18.39 10.11 -1.08
CA ARG A 84 -19.62 9.33 -1.26
C ARG A 84 -19.39 7.82 -1.11
N LEU A 85 -18.31 7.31 -1.70
CA LEU A 85 -17.96 5.88 -1.61
C LEU A 85 -17.51 5.49 -0.20
N LYS A 86 -16.67 6.32 0.42
CA LYS A 86 -16.19 6.11 1.79
C LYS A 86 -17.33 6.14 2.81
N ASP A 87 -18.22 7.13 2.72
CA ASP A 87 -19.33 7.30 3.67
C ASP A 87 -20.29 6.10 3.65
N GLY A 88 -20.43 5.42 2.51
CA GLY A 88 -21.23 4.20 2.40
C GLY A 88 -20.64 2.98 3.13
N LEU A 89 -19.31 2.92 3.29
CA LEU A 89 -18.59 1.80 3.92
C LEU A 89 -18.21 2.08 5.37
N GLN A 90 -17.89 3.34 5.70
CA GLN A 90 -17.31 3.75 6.97
C GLN A 90 -18.07 3.26 8.23
N PRO A 91 -19.42 3.23 8.29
CA PRO A 91 -20.13 2.83 9.51
C PRO A 91 -19.78 1.41 9.99
N THR A 92 -19.53 0.48 9.06
CA THR A 92 -19.18 -0.91 9.38
C THR A 92 -17.79 -1.04 9.99
N PHE A 93 -16.90 -0.09 9.70
CA PHE A 93 -15.52 -0.03 10.20
C PHE A 93 -15.37 0.88 11.43
N ALA A 94 -16.46 1.42 11.97
CA ALA A 94 -16.41 2.20 13.20
C ALA A 94 -16.00 1.30 14.38
N PRO A 95 -15.20 1.78 15.35
CA PRO A 95 -14.79 0.99 16.51
C PRO A 95 -15.97 0.38 17.30
N THR A 96 -17.11 1.06 17.33
CA THR A 96 -18.34 0.57 17.98
C THR A 96 -19.01 -0.58 17.23
N ALA A 97 -18.80 -0.68 15.92
CA ALA A 97 -19.35 -1.74 15.07
C ALA A 97 -18.43 -2.96 14.99
N THR A 98 -17.13 -2.75 14.78
CA THR A 98 -16.16 -3.86 14.57
C THR A 98 -15.40 -4.24 15.84
N GLY A 99 -15.26 -3.33 16.80
CA GLY A 99 -14.33 -3.49 17.92
C GLY A 99 -14.62 -4.71 18.78
N SER A 100 -15.89 -4.98 19.09
CA SER A 100 -16.29 -6.16 19.89
C SER A 100 -16.02 -7.47 19.18
N TRP A 101 -16.22 -7.52 17.85
CA TRP A 101 -15.90 -8.67 17.02
C TRP A 101 -14.38 -8.91 16.98
N ILE A 102 -13.58 -7.85 16.78
CA ILE A 102 -12.12 -7.94 16.80
C ILE A 102 -11.64 -8.42 18.17
N SER A 103 -12.13 -7.87 19.27
CA SER A 103 -11.65 -8.27 20.60
C SER A 103 -12.18 -9.62 21.06
N GLY A 104 -13.37 -10.02 20.61
CA GLY A 104 -14.08 -11.19 21.13
C GLY A 104 -14.03 -12.43 20.24
N THR A 105 -13.85 -12.26 18.94
CA THR A 105 -13.91 -13.35 17.96
C THR A 105 -12.57 -13.62 17.30
N LEU A 106 -11.82 -12.57 16.94
CA LEU A 106 -10.53 -12.73 16.29
C LEU A 106 -9.53 -13.59 17.10
N PRO A 107 -9.40 -13.44 18.45
CA PRO A 107 -8.49 -14.27 19.22
C PRO A 107 -8.82 -15.76 19.11
N SER A 108 -10.10 -16.13 19.16
CA SER A 108 -10.51 -17.54 19.04
C SER A 108 -10.17 -18.13 17.68
N ILE A 109 -10.24 -17.35 16.60
CA ILE A 109 -9.83 -17.79 15.26
C ILE A 109 -8.31 -17.98 15.21
N CYS A 110 -7.56 -17.03 15.81
CA CYS A 110 -6.11 -17.16 15.90
C CYS A 110 -5.71 -18.39 16.73
N ASP A 111 -6.34 -18.61 17.88
CA ASP A 111 -6.09 -19.76 18.75
C ASP A 111 -6.38 -21.06 17.99
N GLU A 112 -7.53 -21.17 17.31
CA GLU A 112 -7.88 -22.35 16.50
C GLU A 112 -6.86 -22.64 15.41
N LEU A 113 -6.39 -21.62 14.68
CA LEU A 113 -5.41 -21.78 13.62
C LEU A 113 -4.02 -22.17 14.16
N ILE A 114 -3.62 -21.59 15.31
CA ILE A 114 -2.31 -21.85 15.93
C ILE A 114 -2.30 -23.22 16.61
N ASP A 115 -3.37 -23.60 17.29
CA ASP A 115 -3.51 -24.91 17.96
C ASP A 115 -3.51 -26.08 16.97
N ALA A 116 -3.74 -25.81 15.67
CA ALA A 116 -3.66 -26.79 14.60
C ALA A 116 -2.22 -27.04 14.09
N PHE A 117 -1.22 -26.27 14.56
CA PHE A 117 0.16 -26.45 14.14
C PHE A 117 0.78 -27.73 14.72
N ASP A 118 1.61 -28.40 13.93
CA ASP A 118 2.40 -29.53 14.41
C ASP A 118 3.47 -29.07 15.42
N ASP A 119 3.66 -29.83 16.50
CA ASP A 119 4.66 -29.58 17.55
C ASP A 119 6.11 -29.55 17.03
N GLY A 120 6.36 -30.13 15.86
CA GLY A 120 7.66 -30.16 15.19
C GLY A 120 8.02 -28.89 14.42
N GLY A 121 7.09 -27.94 14.33
CA GLY A 121 7.22 -26.71 13.55
C GLY A 121 6.46 -26.77 12.23
N VAL A 122 6.07 -25.59 11.73
CA VAL A 122 5.30 -25.42 10.50
C VAL A 122 5.84 -24.25 9.68
N ASP A 123 5.70 -24.30 8.35
CA ASP A 123 5.87 -23.13 7.48
C ASP A 123 4.56 -22.33 7.47
N LEU A 124 4.55 -21.14 8.09
CA LEU A 124 3.34 -20.32 8.22
C LEU A 124 2.66 -19.93 6.91
N MET A 125 3.37 -19.96 5.78
CA MET A 125 2.81 -19.60 4.47
C MET A 125 2.20 -20.79 3.73
N THR A 126 2.56 -22.02 4.13
CA THR A 126 2.05 -23.26 3.53
C THR A 126 1.40 -24.21 4.53
N ALA A 127 1.25 -23.77 5.78
CA ALA A 127 0.57 -24.45 6.88
C ALA A 127 -0.89 -24.74 6.55
#